data_AF-A0A925QDB4-F1
#
_entry.id   AF-A0A925QDB4-F1
#
_cell.length_a   1.000
_cell.length_b   1.000
_cell.length_c   1.000
_cell.angle_alpha   90.00
_cell.angle_beta   90.00
_cell.angle_gamma   90.00
#
_symmetry.space_group_name_H-M   'P 1'
#
loop_
_entity.id
_entity.type
_entity.pdbx_description
1 polymer ?
#
loop_
_entity_poly.entity_id
_entity_poly.type
_entity_poly.pdbx_seq_one_letter_code
_entity_poly.pdbx_strand_id
1 'polypeptide(L)' 'MSAPINMHAARSALNNDSNLRKWAEQWLKTNERAVQESLTDEEFEKHWLYVRPERMHDGAIEAVTAYQQRA' A
#
# COMPACT_ATOMS: atom_id res chain seq x y z
N MET A 1 -19.19 13.11 -10.40
CA MET A 1 -18.17 12.58 -9.48
C MET A 1 -18.17 11.06 -9.62
N SER A 2 -17.00 10.45 -9.91
CA SER A 2 -16.92 8.98 -9.97
C SER A 2 -17.16 8.40 -8.57
N ALA A 3 -17.85 7.27 -8.47
CA ALA A 3 -18.08 6.61 -7.20
C ALA A 3 -16.75 6.24 -6.51
N PRO A 4 -16.67 6.30 -5.17
CA PRO A 4 -15.47 5.87 -4.46
C PRO A 4 -15.16 4.40 -4.75
N ILE A 5 -13.88 4.07 -4.92
CA ILE A 5 -13.44 2.70 -5.19
C ILE A 5 -13.74 1.80 -3.98
N ASN A 6 -14.24 0.59 -4.23
CA ASN A 6 -14.45 -0.41 -3.19
C ASN A 6 -13.27 -1.39 -3.09
N MET A 7 -13.24 -2.21 -2.04
CA MET A 7 -12.13 -3.14 -1.77
C MET A 7 -11.88 -4.12 -2.92
N HIS A 8 -12.95 -4.67 -3.51
CA HIS A 8 -12.82 -5.61 -4.61
C HIS A 8 -12.17 -4.94 -5.82
N ALA A 9 -12.62 -3.74 -6.19
CA ALA A 9 -12.07 -2.98 -7.31
C ALA A 9 -10.61 -2.59 -7.06
N ALA A 10 -10.25 -2.14 -5.85
CA ALA A 10 -8.89 -1.77 -5.50
C ALA A 10 -7.93 -2.96 -5.59
N ARG A 11 -8.31 -4.11 -5.02
CA ARG A 11 -7.50 -5.34 -5.08
C ARG A 11 -7.37 -5.88 -6.50
N SER A 12 -8.45 -5.83 -7.29
CA SER A 12 -8.41 -6.19 -8.70
C SER A 12 -7.47 -5.28 -9.50
N ALA A 13 -7.48 -3.97 -9.26
CA ALA A 13 -6.54 -3.04 -9.89
C ALA A 13 -5.08 -3.38 -9.55
N LEU A 14 -4.76 -3.63 -8.28
CA LEU A 14 -3.42 -4.04 -7.83
C LEU A 14 -2.97 -5.40 -8.38
N ASN A 15 -3.89 -6.28 -8.75
CA ASN A 15 -3.56 -7.57 -9.36
C ASN A 15 -3.33 -7.44 -10.88
N ASN A 16 -4.01 -6.50 -11.54
CA ASN A 16 -3.96 -6.33 -12.99
C ASN A 16 -2.83 -5.39 -13.46
N ASP A 17 -2.38 -4.44 -12.63
CA ASP A 17 -1.32 -3.51 -12.97
C ASP A 17 -0.13 -3.64 -12.01
N SER A 18 0.97 -4.20 -12.53
CA SER A 18 2.20 -4.42 -11.76
C SER A 18 2.94 -3.12 -11.38
N ASN A 19 2.80 -2.05 -12.16
CA ASN A 19 3.42 -0.76 -11.86
C ASN A 19 2.64 -0.06 -10.74
N LEU A 20 1.30 -0.04 -10.85
CA LEU A 20 0.44 0.42 -9.77
C LEU A 20 0.71 -0.36 -8.48
N ARG A 21 0.82 -1.68 -8.56
CA ARG A 21 1.12 -2.54 -7.40
C ARG A 21 2.44 -2.16 -6.73
N LYS A 22 3.51 -2.00 -7.50
CA LYS A 22 4.83 -1.61 -6.97
C LYS A 22 4.79 -0.23 -6.31
N TRP A 23 4.08 0.72 -6.92
CA TRP A 23 3.92 2.05 -6.35
C TRP A 23 3.14 1.99 -5.02
N ALA A 24 2.03 1.26 -5.00
CA ALA A 24 1.20 1.08 -3.80
C ALA A 24 1.99 0.41 -2.66
N GLU A 25 2.78 -0.63 -2.96
CA GLU A 25 3.63 -1.29 -1.98
C GLU A 25 4.63 -0.32 -1.35
N GLN A 26 5.29 0.52 -2.17
CA GLN A 26 6.25 1.50 -1.65
C GLN A 26 5.58 2.62 -0.84
N TRP A 27 4.42 3.09 -1.30
CA TRP A 27 3.64 4.10 -0.58
C TRP A 27 3.19 3.57 0.80
N LEU A 28 2.65 2.36 0.85
CA LEU A 28 2.25 1.71 2.10
C LEU A 28 3.45 1.43 3.00
N LYS A 29 4.58 0.97 2.44
CA LYS A 29 5.83 0.76 3.20
C LYS A 29 6.33 2.05 3.82
N THR A 30 6.28 3.16 3.09
CA THR A 30 6.67 4.49 3.59
C THR A 30 5.78 4.93 4.76
N ASN A 31 4.47 4.74 4.63
CA ASN A 31 3.53 5.07 5.70
C ASN A 31 3.75 4.18 6.94
N GLU A 32 3.97 2.88 6.76
CA GLU A 32 4.31 1.98 7.89
C GLU A 32 5.62 2.40 8.56
N ARG A 33 6.63 2.84 7.79
CA ARG A 33 7.90 3.34 8.34
C ARG A 33 7.69 4.56 9.24
N ALA A 34 6.79 5.47 8.86
CA ALA A 34 6.44 6.63 9.65
C ALA A 34 5.69 6.30 10.95
N VAL A 35 5.09 5.11 11.07
CA VAL A 35 4.46 4.65 12.31
C VAL A 35 5.45 3.86 13.18
N GLN A 36 6.43 3.20 12.55
CA GLN A 36 7.45 2.37 13.20
C GLN A 36 8.79 3.12 13.35
N GLU A 37 8.76 4.39 13.75
CA GLU A 37 9.94 5.28 13.81
C GLU A 37 11.03 4.78 14.77
N SER A 38 10.65 4.01 15.79
CA SER A 38 11.58 3.48 16.79
C SER A 38 12.38 2.26 16.31
N LEU A 39 11.97 1.62 15.21
CA LEU A 39 12.70 0.49 14.65
C LEU A 39 13.95 0.98 13.90
N THR A 40 15.06 0.27 14.05
CA THR A 40 16.18 0.41 13.11
C THR A 40 15.75 -0.01 11.70
N ASP A 41 16.55 0.33 10.68
CA ASP A 41 16.24 -0.07 9.30
C ASP A 41 16.16 -1.59 9.16
N GLU A 42 17.06 -2.34 9.80
CA GLU A 42 17.10 -3.81 9.77
C GLU A 42 15.87 -4.44 10.45
N GLU A 43 15.47 -3.90 11.62
CA GLU A 43 14.27 -4.34 12.31
C GLU A 43 13.00 -4.01 11.53
N PHE A 44 12.97 -2.85 10.87
CA PHE A 44 11.85 -2.45 10.04
C PHE A 44 11.72 -3.32 8.78
N GLU A 45 12.81 -3.63 8.10
CA GLU A 45 12.76 -4.54 6.94
C GLU A 45 12.23 -5.92 7.35
N LYS A 46 12.65 -6.42 8.51
CA LYS A 46 12.11 -7.66 9.07
C LYS A 46 10.62 -7.54 9.39
N HIS A 47 10.20 -6.47 10.07
CA HIS A 47 8.79 -6.17 10.36
C HIS A 47 7.95 -6.13 9.08
N TRP A 48 8.42 -5.41 8.06
CA TRP A 48 7.73 -5.26 6.78
C TRP A 48 7.46 -6.59 6.10
N LEU A 49 8.43 -7.53 6.12
CA LEU A 49 8.23 -8.86 5.53
C LEU A 49 7.01 -9.60 6.12
N TYR A 50 6.72 -9.40 7.42
CA TYR A 50 5.60 -10.03 8.10
C TYR A 50 4.27 -9.31 7.86
N VAL A 51 4.25 -7.97 7.92
CA VAL A 51 2.99 -7.21 7.80
C VAL A 51 2.59 -6.90 6.36
N ARG A 52 3.52 -6.97 5.41
CA ARG A 52 3.27 -6.59 4.00
C ARG A 52 2.02 -7.23 3.40
N PRO A 53 1.74 -8.54 3.52
CA PRO A 53 0.56 -9.14 2.89
C PRO A 53 -0.75 -8.51 3.37
N GLU A 54 -0.87 -8.27 4.68
CA GLU A 54 -2.03 -7.64 5.31
C GLU A 54 -2.12 -6.16 4.94
N ARG A 55 -1.00 -5.42 5.01
CA ARG A 55 -0.96 -4.01 4.60
C ARG A 55 -1.36 -3.81 3.13
N MET A 56 -0.94 -4.69 2.24
CA MET A 56 -1.33 -4.65 0.83
C MET A 56 -2.82 -4.94 0.62
N HIS A 57 -3.47 -5.69 1.51
CA HIS A 57 -4.90 -5.97 1.44
C HIS A 57 -5.73 -4.86 2.07
N ASP A 58 -5.39 -4.46 3.29
CA ASP A 58 -6.15 -3.50 4.08
C ASP A 58 -5.96 -2.08 3.54
N GLY A 59 -4.74 -1.74 3.12
CA GLY A 59 -4.39 -0.45 2.54
C GLY A 59 -4.73 -0.32 1.05
N ALA A 60 -5.37 -1.31 0.43
CA ALA A 60 -5.58 -1.32 -1.02
C ALA A 60 -6.39 -0.11 -1.52
N ILE A 61 -7.49 0.25 -0.84
CA ILE A 61 -8.31 1.41 -1.22
C ILE A 61 -7.49 2.69 -1.10
N GLU A 62 -6.80 2.89 0.04
CA GLU A 62 -6.03 4.10 0.31
C GLU A 62 -4.91 4.29 -0.70
N ALA A 63 -4.13 3.24 -0.94
CA ALA A 63 -3.00 3.30 -1.87
C ALA A 63 -3.47 3.56 -3.31
N VAL A 64 -4.52 2.88 -3.79
CA VAL A 64 -5.04 3.11 -5.14
C VAL A 64 -5.63 4.51 -5.28
N THR A 65 -6.35 4.99 -4.25
CA THR A 65 -6.91 6.34 -4.25
C THR A 65 -5.81 7.40 -4.26
N ALA A 66 -4.75 7.22 -3.45
CA ALA A 66 -3.60 8.11 -3.43
C ALA A 66 -2.87 8.15 -4.78
N TYR A 67 -2.75 7.01 -5.46
CA TYR A 67 -2.18 6.96 -6.81
C TYR A 67 -3.02 7.75 -7.82
N GLN A 68 -4.35 7.62 -7.76
CA GLN A 68 -5.27 8.32 -8.66
C GLN A 68 -5.25 9.83 -8.43
N GLN A 69 -5.06 10.29 -7.19
CA GLN A 69 -4.96 11.71 -6.84
C GLN A 69 -3.60 12.35 -7.18
N ARG A 70 -2.58 11.54 -7.48
CA ARG A 70 -1.26 12.00 -7.90
C ARG A 70 -1.25 12.47 -9.37
N ALA A 71 -2.19 11.97 -10.19
CA ALA A 71 -2.33 12.29 -11.61
C ALA A 71 -3.10 13.61 -11.81
#